data_AF-A0A7K4N179-F1
#
_entry.id   AF-A0A7K4N179-F1
#
_cell.length_a   1.000
_cell.length_b   1.000
_cell.length_c   1.000
_cell.angle_alpha   90.00
_cell.angle_beta   90.00
_cell.angle_gamma   90.00
#
_symmetry.space_group_name_H-M   'P 1'
#
loop_
_entity.id
_entity.type
_entity.pdbx_description
1 polymer ?
#
loop_
_entity_poly.entity_id
_entity_poly.type
_entity_poly.pdbx_seq_one_letter_code
_entity_poly.pdbx_strand_id
1 'polypeptide(L)'
;MEEQIEIPAEMSLEQIKKYHSRVPDPDEKERLCVRIEKGPFAGIDVAYGRFQLSDKDNDDGTSKVRFEYDMIKIPPDLKDKEFSDEMGDAFESLLGQIYIHILNKELEKQKEESEDGKTRKYHFAKPVI
;
A
#
# COMPACT_ATOMS: atom_id res chain seq x y z
N MET A 1 -9.12 28.18 -8.90
CA MET A 1 -9.07 27.55 -7.58
C MET A 1 -8.55 26.16 -7.81
N GLU A 2 -7.23 26.00 -7.80
CA GLU A 2 -6.58 24.68 -7.86
C GLU A 2 -6.39 24.26 -6.40
N GLU A 3 -7.23 23.34 -5.96
CA GLU A 3 -7.09 22.71 -4.66
C GLU A 3 -5.79 21.89 -4.74
N GLN A 4 -4.73 22.36 -4.08
CA GLN A 4 -3.50 21.60 -3.93
C GLN A 4 -3.83 20.38 -3.07
N ILE A 5 -4.04 19.23 -3.72
CA ILE A 5 -4.34 17.98 -3.03
C ILE A 5 -3.03 17.46 -2.45
N GLU A 6 -2.72 17.89 -1.23
CA GLU A 6 -1.62 17.38 -0.43
C GLU A 6 -1.97 15.96 0.07
N ILE A 7 -0.98 15.06 0.06
CA ILE A 7 -1.14 13.71 0.60
C ILE A 7 -1.00 13.81 2.12
N PRO A 8 -2.00 13.42 2.91
CA PRO A 8 -1.91 13.50 4.37
C PRO A 8 -0.84 12.55 4.91
N ALA A 9 -0.04 13.00 5.87
CA ALA A 9 0.99 12.18 6.52
C ALA A 9 0.42 10.92 7.21
N GLU A 10 -0.80 10.99 7.75
CA GLU A 10 -1.53 9.86 8.30
C GLU A 10 -2.98 9.86 7.79
N MET A 11 -3.35 8.83 7.03
CA MET A 11 -4.69 8.68 6.46
C MET A 11 -5.50 7.61 7.20
N SER A 12 -6.78 7.86 7.43
CA SER A 12 -7.67 6.83 7.96
C SER A 12 -7.89 5.70 6.93
N LEU A 13 -8.23 4.49 7.39
CA LEU A 13 -8.47 3.34 6.52
C LEU A 13 -9.51 3.62 5.42
N GLU A 14 -10.55 4.39 5.74
CA GLU A 14 -11.60 4.79 4.79
C GLU A 14 -11.09 5.77 3.73
N GLN A 15 -10.12 6.61 4.09
CA GLN A 15 -9.48 7.51 3.15
C GLN A 15 -8.54 6.73 2.23
N ILE A 16 -7.68 5.86 2.77
CA ILE A 16 -6.74 5.03 1.99
C ILE A 16 -7.48 4.23 0.91
N LYS A 17 -8.64 3.65 1.26
CA LYS A 17 -9.48 2.90 0.31
C LYS A 17 -9.96 3.72 -0.88
N LYS A 18 -10.09 5.04 -0.75
CA LYS A 18 -10.50 5.94 -1.85
C LYS A 18 -9.31 6.39 -2.72
N TYR A 19 -8.09 6.12 -2.30
CA TYR A 19 -6.86 6.52 -3.00
C TYR A 19 -6.30 5.43 -3.90
N HIS A 20 -6.83 4.20 -3.83
CA HIS A 20 -6.33 3.10 -4.64
C HIS A 20 -7.44 2.16 -5.15
N SER A 21 -7.17 1.53 -6.28
CA SER A 21 -7.96 0.44 -6.86
C SER A 21 -7.05 -0.75 -7.19
N ARG A 22 -7.50 -1.99 -7.03
CA ARG A 22 -6.73 -3.17 -7.49
C ARG A 22 -6.80 -3.26 -9.02
N VAL A 23 -5.67 -3.52 -9.65
CA VAL A 23 -5.57 -3.75 -11.11
C VAL A 23 -4.94 -5.13 -11.37
N PRO A 24 -5.20 -5.78 -12.52
CA PRO A 24 -4.48 -7.00 -12.89
C PRO A 24 -3.01 -6.69 -13.19
N ASP A 25 -2.14 -7.63 -12.87
CA ASP A 25 -0.73 -7.59 -13.27
C ASP A 25 -0.65 -7.80 -14.81
N PRO A 26 0.06 -6.95 -15.56
CA PRO A 26 0.15 -7.07 -17.02
C PRO A 26 0.92 -8.30 -17.49
N ASP A 27 1.79 -8.86 -16.63
CA ASP A 27 2.51 -10.11 -16.87
C ASP A 27 1.75 -11.33 -16.30
N GLU A 28 0.50 -11.15 -15.85
CA GLU A 28 -0.36 -12.18 -15.24
C GLU A 28 0.27 -12.85 -14.00
N LYS A 29 1.17 -12.14 -13.32
CA LYS A 29 1.80 -12.64 -12.09
C LYS A 29 0.85 -12.52 -10.89
N GLU A 30 0.97 -13.45 -9.95
CA GLU A 30 0.24 -13.41 -8.67
C GLU A 30 0.88 -12.38 -7.72
N ARG A 31 0.77 -11.09 -8.05
CA ARG A 31 1.25 -9.96 -7.23
C ARG A 31 0.13 -8.97 -6.96
N LEU A 32 0.29 -8.20 -5.90
CA LEU A 32 -0.62 -7.11 -5.58
C LEU A 32 -0.32 -5.91 -6.49
N CYS A 33 -1.21 -5.62 -7.44
CA CYS A 33 -1.11 -4.43 -8.26
C CYS A 33 -2.22 -3.43 -7.91
N VAL A 34 -1.84 -2.16 -7.77
CA VAL A 34 -2.76 -1.07 -7.45
C VAL A 34 -2.60 0.09 -8.42
N ARG A 35 -3.71 0.76 -8.71
CA ARG A 35 -3.74 2.08 -9.34
C ARG A 35 -3.93 3.14 -8.28
N ILE A 36 -3.17 4.23 -8.36
CA ILE A 36 -3.41 5.43 -7.55
C ILE A 36 -4.54 6.24 -8.18
N GLU A 37 -5.60 6.51 -7.42
CA GLU A 37 -6.82 7.14 -7.92
C GLU A 37 -6.85 8.65 -7.69
N LYS A 38 -6.05 9.16 -6.74
CA LYS A 38 -6.12 10.55 -6.26
C LYS A 38 -4.74 11.14 -5.98
N GLY A 39 -4.71 12.47 -5.95
CA GLY A 39 -3.50 13.25 -5.66
C GLY A 39 -2.60 13.44 -6.88
N PRO A 40 -1.40 13.98 -6.68
CA PRO A 40 -0.47 14.32 -7.76
C PRO A 40 0.04 13.12 -8.56
N PHE A 41 -0.17 11.90 -8.04
CA PHE A 41 0.27 10.63 -8.62
C PHE A 41 -0.88 9.82 -9.23
N ALA A 42 -2.07 10.42 -9.38
CA ALA A 42 -3.24 9.74 -9.91
C ALA A 42 -2.98 9.17 -11.33
N GLY A 43 -3.42 7.93 -11.55
CA GLY A 43 -3.24 7.20 -12.80
C GLY A 43 -1.98 6.34 -12.89
N ILE A 44 -1.10 6.39 -11.90
CA ILE A 44 0.06 5.48 -11.82
C ILE A 44 -0.41 4.08 -11.38
N ASP A 45 0.01 3.05 -12.11
CA ASP A 45 -0.15 1.65 -11.71
C ASP A 45 1.17 1.15 -11.11
N VAL A 46 1.09 0.51 -9.95
CA VAL A 46 2.22 -0.02 -9.20
C VAL A 46 1.97 -1.49 -8.89
N ALA A 47 2.98 -2.33 -9.09
CA ALA A 47 3.00 -3.71 -8.62
C ALA A 47 3.88 -3.81 -7.37
N TYR A 48 3.31 -4.29 -6.26
CA TYR A 48 4.08 -4.55 -5.04
C TYR A 48 4.86 -5.85 -5.17
N GLY A 49 6.11 -5.79 -4.74
CA GLY A 49 7.01 -6.91 -4.63
C GLY A 49 7.13 -7.39 -3.18
N ARG A 50 8.38 -7.67 -2.79
CA ARG A 50 8.69 -8.23 -1.48
C ARG A 50 8.36 -7.23 -0.38
N PHE A 51 7.82 -7.74 0.72
CA PHE A 51 7.61 -7.00 1.96
C PHE A 51 8.46 -7.62 3.07
N GLN A 52 9.17 -6.78 3.82
CA GLN A 52 10.03 -7.19 4.93
C GLN A 52 9.83 -6.26 6.12
N LEU A 53 9.54 -6.86 7.27
CA LEU A 53 9.65 -6.18 8.56
C LEU A 53 11.10 -6.29 9.03
N SER A 54 11.64 -5.24 9.62
CA SER A 54 12.96 -5.31 10.24
C SER A 54 12.89 -6.18 11.50
N ASP A 55 13.88 -7.05 11.70
CA ASP A 55 14.03 -7.88 12.92
C ASP A 55 14.24 -7.06 14.20
N LYS A 56 14.58 -5.77 14.07
CA LYS A 56 14.76 -4.84 15.18
C LYS A 56 13.79 -3.67 15.05
N ASP A 57 13.08 -3.43 16.13
CA ASP A 57 12.38 -2.16 16.35
C ASP A 57 13.38 -1.02 16.48
N ASN A 58 12.95 0.18 16.12
CA ASN A 58 13.67 1.41 16.40
C ASN A 58 13.66 1.70 17.91
N ASP A 59 14.55 2.57 18.36
CA ASP A 59 14.63 3.03 19.76
C ASP A 59 13.29 3.63 20.27
N ASP A 60 12.49 4.16 19.35
CA ASP A 60 11.16 4.74 19.58
C ASP A 60 10.01 3.69 19.60
N GLY A 61 10.33 2.40 19.46
CA GLY A 61 9.34 1.30 19.46
C GLY A 61 8.57 1.12 18.15
N THR A 62 8.97 1.82 17.08
CA THR A 62 8.41 1.63 15.73
C THR A 62 9.22 0.60 14.94
N SER A 63 8.57 -0.29 14.18
CA SER A 63 9.28 -1.24 13.30
C SER A 63 9.50 -0.63 11.91
N LYS A 64 10.73 -0.69 11.39
CA LYS A 64 10.99 -0.27 10.00
C LYS A 64 10.48 -1.32 9.03
N VAL A 65 9.64 -0.88 8.10
CA VAL A 65 9.17 -1.68 6.97
C VAL A 65 10.04 -1.38 5.75
N ARG A 66 10.40 -2.41 5.00
CA ARG A 66 10.94 -2.28 3.64
C ARG A 66 10.00 -3.00 2.69
N PHE A 67 9.68 -2.35 1.60
CA PHE A 67 8.91 -2.96 0.53
C PHE A 67 9.51 -2.58 -0.82
N GLU A 68 9.37 -3.48 -1.79
CA GLU A 68 9.73 -3.25 -3.18
C GLU A 68 8.47 -2.97 -3.99
N TYR A 69 8.61 -2.15 -5.03
CA TYR A 69 7.53 -1.89 -5.97
C TYR A 69 8.06 -1.61 -7.37
N ASP A 70 7.30 -2.02 -8.38
CA ASP A 70 7.56 -1.77 -9.79
C ASP A 70 6.52 -0.78 -10.33
N MET A 71 6.95 0.25 -11.05
CA MET A 71 6.03 1.12 -11.79
C MET A 71 5.59 0.41 -13.08
N ILE A 72 4.31 0.06 -13.14
CA ILE A 72 3.72 -0.68 -14.26
C ILE A 72 3.25 0.27 -15.35
N LYS A 73 2.59 1.35 -14.95
CA LYS A 73 2.05 2.33 -15.88
C LYS A 73 2.23 3.72 -15.30
N ILE A 74 2.80 4.62 -16.09
CA ILE A 74 2.90 6.04 -15.79
C ILE A 74 2.07 6.78 -16.83
N PRO A 75 1.09 7.61 -16.43
CA PRO A 75 0.32 8.40 -17.37
C PRO A 75 1.24 9.41 -18.10
N PRO A 76 0.95 9.74 -19.37
CA PRO A 76 1.82 10.59 -20.19
C PRO A 76 2.08 11.96 -19.54
N ASP A 77 1.07 12.54 -18.88
CA ASP A 77 1.18 13.82 -18.17
C ASP A 77 2.17 13.82 -17.00
N LEU A 78 2.55 12.65 -16.46
CA LEU A 78 3.52 12.52 -15.37
C LEU A 78 4.90 12.04 -15.84
N LYS A 79 5.02 11.58 -17.09
CA LYS A 79 6.24 10.95 -17.58
C LYS A 79 7.41 11.93 -17.72
N ASP A 80 7.11 13.17 -18.12
CA ASP A 80 8.09 14.23 -18.32
C ASP A 80 8.10 15.25 -17.17
N LYS A 81 7.41 14.91 -16.06
CA LYS A 81 7.32 15.78 -14.89
C LYS A 81 8.45 15.47 -13.92
N GLU A 82 9.18 16.50 -13.52
CA GLU A 82 10.15 16.39 -12.43
C GLU A 82 9.40 16.45 -11.09
N PHE A 83 9.75 15.53 -10.20
CA PHE A 83 9.24 15.48 -8.84
C PHE A 83 10.38 15.84 -7.89
N SER A 84 10.10 16.70 -6.91
CA SER A 84 11.04 16.97 -5.81
C SER A 84 11.22 15.71 -4.95
N ASP A 85 12.32 15.63 -4.23
CA ASP A 85 12.55 14.58 -3.22
C ASP A 85 11.36 14.47 -2.25
N GLU A 86 10.83 15.60 -1.78
CA GLU A 86 9.67 15.65 -0.89
C GLU A 86 8.40 15.03 -1.50
N MET A 87 8.19 15.21 -2.81
CA MET A 87 7.12 14.51 -3.52
C MET A 87 7.39 13.00 -3.63
N GLY A 88 8.66 12.61 -3.82
CA GLY A 88 9.08 11.21 -3.77
C GLY A 88 8.77 10.55 -2.43
N ASP A 89 9.19 11.18 -1.33
CA ASP A 89 8.90 10.70 0.03
C ASP A 89 7.40 10.57 0.30
N ALA A 90 6.60 11.54 -0.17
CA ALA A 90 5.14 11.50 -0.05
C ALA A 90 4.53 10.34 -0.87
N PHE A 91 5.08 10.06 -2.05
CA PHE A 91 4.65 8.94 -2.88
C PHE A 91 4.97 7.59 -2.22
N GLU A 92 6.20 7.40 -1.74
CA GLU A 92 6.60 6.18 -1.04
C GLU A 92 5.79 5.95 0.24
N SER A 93 5.51 7.04 0.99
CA SER A 93 4.65 6.99 2.17
C SER A 93 3.23 6.53 1.84
N LEU A 94 2.64 7.07 0.76
CA LEU A 94 1.32 6.65 0.26
C LEU A 94 1.32 5.17 -0.12
N LEU A 95 2.34 4.70 -0.85
CA LEU A 95 2.47 3.30 -1.23
C LEU A 95 2.58 2.39 -0.01
N GLY A 96 3.34 2.78 1.01
CA GLY A 96 3.46 2.03 2.26
C GLY A 96 2.13 1.92 2.99
N GLN A 97 1.38 3.02 3.12
CA GLN A 97 0.06 3.04 3.75
C GLN A 97 -0.96 2.14 3.01
N ILE A 98 -0.99 2.19 1.68
CA ILE A 98 -1.85 1.33 0.86
C ILE A 98 -1.48 -0.15 1.07
N TYR A 99 -0.19 -0.48 1.07
CA TYR A 99 0.24 -1.86 1.22
C TYR A 99 -0.12 -2.42 2.60
N ILE A 100 0.18 -1.68 3.66
CA ILE A 100 -0.17 -2.06 5.04
C ILE A 100 -1.68 -2.21 5.20
N HIS A 101 -2.48 -1.32 4.61
CA HIS A 101 -3.94 -1.43 4.63
C HIS A 101 -4.42 -2.73 4.00
N ILE A 102 -3.88 -3.10 2.84
CA ILE A 102 -4.25 -4.32 2.13
C ILE A 102 -3.81 -5.56 2.93
N LEU A 103 -2.58 -5.59 3.44
CA LEU A 103 -2.10 -6.67 4.30
C LEU A 103 -2.99 -6.86 5.53
N ASN A 104 -3.33 -5.78 6.25
CA ASN A 104 -4.21 -5.86 7.41
C ASN A 104 -5.59 -6.43 7.05
N LYS A 105 -6.18 -5.99 5.93
CA LYS A 105 -7.46 -6.51 5.46
C LYS A 105 -7.41 -7.99 5.11
N GLU A 106 -6.32 -8.45 4.50
CA GLU A 106 -6.11 -9.87 4.21
C GLU A 106 -5.91 -10.69 5.49
N LEU A 107 -5.16 -10.17 6.48
CA LEU A 107 -5.02 -10.79 7.80
C LEU A 107 -6.37 -10.88 8.53
N GLU A 108 -7.19 -9.84 8.49
CA GLU A 108 -8.52 -9.82 9.11
C GLU A 108 -9.47 -10.85 8.47
N LYS A 109 -9.40 -11.07 7.16
CA LYS A 109 -10.18 -12.15 6.50
C LYS A 109 -9.76 -13.55 6.94
N GLN A 110 -8.50 -13.73 7.29
CA GLN A 110 -7.97 -15.02 7.78
C GLN A 110 -8.23 -15.24 9.28
N LYS A 111 -8.83 -14.26 9.96
CA LYS A 111 -9.14 -14.33 11.39
C LYS A 111 -10.31 -15.27 11.61
N GLU A 112 -10.04 -16.43 12.20
CA GLU A 112 -11.07 -17.25 12.85
C GLU A 112 -11.11 -16.87 14.34
N GLU A 113 -12.23 -16.29 14.78
CA GLU A 113 -12.50 -16.10 16.20
C GLU A 113 -12.95 -17.43 16.81
N SER A 114 -12.23 -17.88 17.84
CA SER A 114 -12.67 -19.03 18.62
C SER A 114 -13.92 -18.65 19.41
N GLU A 115 -14.86 -19.59 19.57
CA GLU A 115 -16.16 -19.37 20.23
C GLU A 115 -16.06 -18.76 21.66
N ASP A 116 -14.93 -18.96 22.36
CA ASP A 116 -14.69 -18.40 23.70
C ASP A 116 -14.19 -16.93 23.71
N GLY A 117 -13.98 -16.32 22.54
CA GLY A 117 -13.56 -14.91 22.38
C GLY A 117 -12.15 -14.55 22.89
N LYS A 118 -11.45 -15.50 23.55
CA LYS A 118 -10.14 -15.27 24.19
C LYS A 118 -8.94 -15.53 23.28
N THR A 119 -9.11 -16.28 22.19
CA THR A 119 -8.02 -16.71 21.31
C THR A 119 -8.33 -16.42 19.85
N ARG A 120 -7.31 -15.94 19.13
CA ARG A 120 -7.35 -15.65 17.69
C ARG A 120 -6.47 -16.68 16.98
N LYS A 121 -6.99 -17.35 15.96
CA LYS A 121 -6.19 -18.20 15.06
C LYS A 121 -6.07 -17.54 13.70
N TYR A 122 -4.84 -17.43 13.20
CA TYR A 122 -4.54 -16.95 11.86
C TYR A 122 -4.09 -18.13 11.00
N HIS A 123 -4.66 -18.27 9.81
CA HIS A 123 -4.31 -19.34 8.87
C HIS A 123 -3.26 -18.89 7.87
N PHE A 124 -2.02 -18.65 8.33
CA PHE A 124 -0.90 -18.19 7.49
C PHE A 124 -0.56 -19.07 6.27
N ALA A 125 -1.08 -20.30 6.21
CA ALA A 125 -0.84 -21.27 5.13
C ALA A 125 -2.00 -21.36 4.11
N LYS A 126 -3.12 -20.67 4.32
CA LYS A 126 -4.23 -20.65 3.34
C LYS A 126 -3.98 -19.51 2.34
N PRO A 127 -3.83 -19.78 1.03
CA PRO A 127 -3.71 -18.71 0.05
C PRO A 127 -5.01 -17.90 0.02
N VAL A 128 -4.88 -16.57 -0.04
CA VAL A 128 -6.01 -15.68 -0.30
C VAL A 128 -5.89 -15.18 -1.73
N ILE A 129 -6.97 -15.38 -2.48
CA ILE A 129 -7.11 -15.17 -3.93
C ILE A 129 -7.28 -13.66 -4.22
#